data_AF-A0AAE1K6K6-F1
#
_entry.id   AF-A0AAE1K6K6-F1
#
_cell.length_a   1.000
_cell.length_b   1.000
_cell.length_c   1.000
_cell.angle_alpha   90.00
_cell.angle_beta   90.00
_cell.angle_gamma   90.00
#
_symmetry.space_group_name_H-M   'P 1'
#
loop_
_entity.id
_entity.type
_entity.pdbx_description
1 polymer ?
#
loop_
_entity_poly.entity_id
_entity_poly.type
_entity_poly.pdbx_seq_one_letter_code
_entity_poly.pdbx_strand_id
1 'polypeptide(L)'
;MACPNLAEAGTSILSNLNAHTHQTSLFDRIKECQPEVIQKVFAVKGDITMEGLGLSDEDESRLSAEVNIVFHAAATINFQEPLRVAVNMNMLGTKRAISLAHKMVKLQSFVHVSTAYSNCHLPEVYEELYPAPIDPGRLIQLTEWLDDRVLEDLTPRLVSPRPNTYTYTKALAEHLLVNDAAKLPISIVRPSIVCGSWREPLPGWVDNLFAFTGLLVGMGKGVLRSLYIKNGLTVDFIPVDFPVNLMIVSAWNTAAGRYRPGPVPIFCSSTGAQKPLTSDDLALHLQKSVRAFPFSTPIWYPDGSTKSNKFMHQLHVYLVNIIPAHIADTIMWMLRKKPIAVRLCNKMVKAVNALEYFMLRDWVFHNTQTQCLWDTLSPVDKDLYHFDVDALDWDEYIETYQKGCKKYIMKERIEDVDSARRNMQKMHFLHRIVQLIMMYGVWCLLSCDTASTCYSVFLTGASKLLSISPMLAVAEEVGGVEVMDVLDDAGAAEVLEELPM
;
A
#
# COMPACT_ATOMS: atom_id res chain seq x y z
N MET A 1 -9.59 2.94 -2.94
CA MET A 1 -10.97 2.42 -2.81
C MET A 1 -10.96 0.98 -3.26
N ALA A 2 -11.13 0.05 -2.32
CA ALA A 2 -11.63 -1.28 -2.70
C ALA A 2 -13.15 -1.15 -2.68
N CYS A 3 -13.78 -1.19 -3.86
CA CYS A 3 -15.23 -1.33 -3.91
C CYS A 3 -15.54 -2.69 -3.24
N PRO A 4 -16.45 -2.78 -2.25
CA PRO A 4 -16.88 -4.07 -1.76
C PRO A 4 -17.38 -4.90 -2.94
N ASN A 5 -17.24 -6.22 -2.87
CA ASN A 5 -17.77 -7.08 -3.92
C ASN A 5 -19.31 -6.99 -3.91
N LEU A 6 -19.86 -6.07 -4.70
CA LEU A 6 -21.31 -5.79 -4.77
C LEU A 6 -22.08 -6.93 -5.47
N ALA A 7 -21.40 -7.99 -5.88
CA ALA A 7 -21.93 -9.15 -6.57
C ALA A 7 -22.00 -10.40 -5.67
N GLU A 8 -22.39 -10.24 -4.40
CA GLU A 8 -22.75 -11.39 -3.56
C GLU A 8 -23.91 -12.19 -4.21
N ALA A 9 -23.82 -13.52 -4.16
CA ALA A 9 -24.78 -14.41 -4.78
C ALA A 9 -26.17 -14.28 -4.11
N GLY A 10 -27.13 -13.66 -4.79
CA GLY A 10 -28.55 -13.64 -4.39
C GLY A 10 -29.18 -12.26 -4.14
N THR A 11 -28.40 -11.18 -4.16
CA THR A 11 -28.90 -9.80 -4.03
C THR A 11 -28.66 -8.99 -5.30
N SER A 12 -29.52 -8.00 -5.59
CA SER A 12 -29.32 -7.15 -6.78
C SER A 12 -28.18 -6.15 -6.53
N ILE A 13 -27.35 -5.88 -7.53
CA ILE A 13 -26.22 -4.93 -7.40
C ILE A 13 -26.73 -3.54 -6.99
N LEU A 14 -27.92 -3.15 -7.47
CA LEU A 14 -28.62 -1.95 -7.02
C LEU A 14 -28.95 -2.00 -5.53
N SER A 15 -29.42 -3.13 -5.00
CA SER A 15 -29.65 -3.28 -3.55
C SER A 15 -28.36 -3.21 -2.74
N ASN A 16 -27.24 -3.75 -3.24
CA ASN A 16 -25.95 -3.71 -2.56
C ASN A 16 -25.32 -2.30 -2.62
N LEU A 17 -25.44 -1.62 -3.77
CA LEU A 17 -25.00 -0.23 -3.91
C LEU A 17 -25.84 0.70 -3.04
N ASN A 18 -27.17 0.53 -3.03
CA ASN A 18 -28.06 1.29 -2.16
C ASN A 18 -27.79 0.98 -0.68
N ALA A 19 -27.60 -0.29 -0.30
CA ALA A 19 -27.21 -0.64 1.06
C ALA A 19 -25.89 0.05 1.43
N HIS A 20 -24.90 0.04 0.55
CA HIS A 20 -23.61 0.68 0.79
C HIS A 20 -23.73 2.21 0.91
N THR A 21 -24.45 2.88 0.01
CA THR A 21 -24.65 4.35 0.05
C THR A 21 -25.51 4.77 1.24
N HIS A 22 -26.51 3.98 1.62
CA HIS A 22 -27.38 4.28 2.76
C HIS A 22 -26.73 3.96 4.12
N GLN A 23 -25.94 2.89 4.24
CA GLN A 23 -25.34 2.45 5.51
C GLN A 23 -24.01 3.12 5.84
N THR A 24 -23.26 3.59 4.84
CA THR A 24 -21.98 4.25 5.10
C THR A 24 -22.18 5.72 5.46
N SER A 25 -21.47 6.17 6.49
CA SER A 25 -21.51 7.57 6.92
C SER A 25 -20.88 8.54 5.91
N LEU A 26 -20.21 7.99 4.89
CA LEU A 26 -19.51 8.73 3.84
C LEU A 26 -20.46 9.63 3.05
N PHE A 27 -21.67 9.14 2.81
CA PHE A 27 -22.67 9.82 2.00
C PHE A 27 -23.70 10.58 2.85
N ASP A 28 -23.54 10.64 4.18
CA ASP A 28 -24.49 11.32 5.07
C ASP A 28 -24.72 12.78 4.67
N ARG A 29 -23.63 13.51 4.38
CA ARG A 29 -23.70 14.89 3.87
C ARG A 29 -24.57 15.00 2.61
N ILE A 30 -24.41 14.09 1.65
CA ILE A 30 -25.19 14.11 0.40
C ILE A 30 -26.65 13.71 0.68
N LYS A 31 -26.88 12.71 1.54
CA LYS A 31 -28.23 12.28 1.95
C LYS A 31 -29.00 13.42 2.64
N GLU A 32 -28.32 14.24 3.43
CA GLU A 32 -28.92 15.36 4.15
C GLU A 32 -29.10 16.60 3.26
N CYS A 33 -28.09 16.96 2.46
CA CYS A 33 -28.11 18.21 1.70
C CYS A 33 -28.79 18.08 0.33
N GLN A 34 -28.65 16.93 -0.36
CA GLN A 34 -29.09 16.71 -1.75
C GLN A 34 -29.50 15.24 -1.99
N PRO A 35 -30.55 14.74 -1.32
CA PRO A 35 -30.96 13.34 -1.42
C PRO A 35 -31.32 12.90 -2.85
N GLU A 36 -31.78 13.83 -3.70
CA GLU A 36 -32.13 13.58 -5.10
C GLU A 36 -30.92 13.19 -5.97
N VAL A 37 -29.70 13.55 -5.58
CA VAL A 37 -28.48 13.18 -6.33
C VAL A 37 -28.26 11.67 -6.32
N ILE A 38 -28.68 10.97 -5.26
CA ILE A 38 -28.57 9.51 -5.16
C ILE A 38 -29.39 8.82 -6.24
N GLN A 39 -30.50 9.42 -6.68
CA GLN A 39 -31.34 8.89 -7.76
C GLN A 39 -30.66 8.93 -9.12
N LYS A 40 -29.56 9.69 -9.27
CA LYS A 40 -28.75 9.75 -10.49
C LYS A 40 -27.72 8.60 -10.58
N VAL A 41 -27.60 7.79 -9.53
CA VAL A 41 -26.63 6.69 -9.47
C VAL A 41 -27.26 5.43 -10.07
N PHE A 42 -26.68 4.95 -11.16
CA PHE A 42 -27.09 3.71 -11.82
C PHE A 42 -25.98 2.67 -11.70
N ALA A 43 -26.28 1.54 -11.06
CA ALA A 43 -25.34 0.44 -10.98
C ALA A 43 -25.39 -0.40 -12.27
N VAL A 44 -24.23 -0.75 -12.80
CA VAL A 44 -24.08 -1.64 -13.95
C VAL A 44 -23.25 -2.84 -13.53
N LYS A 45 -23.71 -4.05 -13.87
CA LYS A 45 -22.95 -5.27 -13.62
C LYS A 45 -21.82 -5.38 -14.63
N GLY A 46 -20.61 -5.63 -14.17
CA GLY A 46 -19.49 -5.91 -15.06
C GLY A 46 -18.27 -6.43 -14.30
N ASP A 47 -17.33 -7.00 -15.05
CA ASP A 47 -16.03 -7.47 -14.60
C ASP A 47 -14.98 -7.13 -15.68
N ILE A 48 -14.00 -6.30 -15.32
CA ILE A 48 -12.93 -5.87 -16.24
C ILE A 48 -12.04 -7.03 -16.73
N THR A 49 -12.07 -8.17 -16.03
CA THR A 49 -11.31 -9.37 -16.39
C THR A 49 -12.00 -10.21 -17.46
N MET A 50 -13.27 -9.94 -17.76
CA MET A 50 -14.07 -10.63 -18.77
C MET A 50 -14.13 -9.87 -20.09
N GLU A 51 -14.27 -10.59 -21.21
CA GLU A 51 -14.56 -9.99 -22.51
C GLU A 51 -15.84 -9.15 -22.46
N GLY A 52 -15.86 -8.05 -23.22
CA GLY A 52 -16.96 -7.08 -23.17
C GLY A 52 -17.17 -6.45 -21.78
N LEU A 53 -16.18 -6.53 -20.88
CA LEU A 53 -16.28 -6.11 -19.49
C LEU A 53 -17.37 -6.86 -18.70
N GLY A 54 -17.80 -8.05 -19.16
CA GLY A 54 -18.90 -8.80 -18.55
C GLY A 54 -20.25 -8.06 -18.55
N LEU A 55 -20.42 -7.08 -19.44
CA LEU A 55 -21.64 -6.29 -19.59
C LEU A 55 -22.73 -7.10 -20.30
N SER A 56 -23.99 -6.75 -20.02
CA SER A 56 -25.11 -7.16 -20.87
C SER A 56 -25.10 -6.37 -22.18
N ASP A 57 -25.68 -6.91 -23.26
CA ASP A 57 -25.81 -6.19 -24.53
C ASP A 57 -26.60 -4.87 -24.38
N GLU A 58 -27.58 -4.87 -23.48
CA GLU A 58 -28.41 -3.70 -23.13
C GLU A 58 -27.57 -2.61 -22.45
N ASP A 59 -26.76 -2.99 -21.45
CA ASP A 59 -25.86 -2.06 -20.76
C ASP A 59 -24.76 -1.55 -21.67
N GLU A 60 -24.14 -2.42 -22.48
CA GLU A 60 -23.12 -2.01 -23.45
C GLU A 60 -23.69 -0.96 -24.43
N SER A 61 -24.89 -1.21 -24.95
CA SER A 61 -25.57 -0.30 -25.87
C SER A 61 -25.89 1.04 -25.21
N ARG A 62 -26.41 1.01 -23.97
CA ARG A 62 -26.71 2.22 -23.19
C ARG A 62 -25.45 3.04 -22.91
N LEU A 63 -24.38 2.39 -22.43
CA LEU A 63 -23.11 3.06 -22.13
C LEU A 63 -22.51 3.68 -23.41
N SER A 64 -22.56 2.96 -24.53
CA SER A 64 -22.09 3.44 -25.83
C SER A 64 -22.88 4.65 -26.35
N ALA A 65 -24.19 4.72 -26.07
CA ALA A 65 -25.05 5.80 -26.55
C ALA A 65 -25.03 7.06 -25.66
N GLU A 66 -24.77 6.91 -24.36
CA GLU A 66 -25.04 7.96 -23.36
C GLU A 66 -23.81 8.50 -22.64
N VAL A 67 -22.74 7.72 -22.48
CA VAL A 67 -21.60 8.13 -21.64
C VAL A 67 -20.79 9.27 -22.28
N ASN A 68 -20.55 10.31 -21.49
CA ASN A 68 -19.72 11.46 -21.86
C ASN A 68 -18.32 11.42 -21.23
N ILE A 69 -18.19 10.93 -20.00
CA ILE A 69 -16.95 10.96 -19.25
C ILE A 69 -16.72 9.59 -18.62
N VAL A 70 -15.52 9.06 -18.78
CA VAL A 70 -15.09 7.79 -18.17
C VAL A 70 -13.96 8.06 -17.19
N PHE A 71 -14.11 7.60 -15.95
CA PHE A 71 -13.04 7.50 -14.97
C PHE A 71 -12.66 6.03 -14.80
N HIS A 72 -11.58 5.60 -15.44
CA HIS A 72 -11.10 4.23 -15.35
C HIS A 72 -10.11 4.07 -14.19
N ALA A 73 -10.65 3.70 -13.03
CA ALA A 73 -9.89 3.47 -11.80
C ALA A 73 -9.76 1.98 -11.40
N ALA A 74 -10.35 1.06 -12.16
CA ALA A 74 -10.36 -0.35 -11.83
C ALA A 74 -8.99 -1.00 -12.08
N ALA A 75 -8.44 -1.67 -11.07
CA ALA A 75 -7.14 -2.34 -11.10
C ALA A 75 -6.98 -3.26 -9.89
N THR A 76 -6.08 -4.23 -9.99
CA THR A 76 -5.50 -4.83 -8.79
C THR A 76 -4.37 -3.93 -8.28
N ILE A 77 -4.35 -3.74 -6.97
CA ILE A 77 -3.34 -2.94 -6.25
C ILE A 77 -2.45 -3.81 -5.36
N ASN A 78 -2.65 -5.12 -5.38
CA ASN A 78 -1.85 -6.06 -4.58
C ASN A 78 -0.50 -6.29 -5.27
N PHE A 79 0.59 -6.04 -4.52
CA PHE A 79 1.96 -6.13 -5.02
C PHE A 79 2.45 -7.56 -5.22
N GLN A 80 1.70 -8.56 -4.73
CA GLN A 80 2.06 -9.98 -4.79
C GLN A 80 1.17 -10.76 -5.76
N GLU A 81 0.34 -10.10 -6.57
CA GLU A 81 -0.48 -10.81 -7.55
C GLU A 81 0.39 -11.55 -8.57
N PRO A 82 0.01 -12.79 -8.93
CA PRO A 82 0.61 -13.50 -10.05
C PRO A 82 0.57 -12.65 -11.33
N LEU A 83 1.62 -12.74 -12.14
CA LEU A 83 1.78 -11.88 -13.32
C LEU A 83 0.59 -11.99 -14.29
N ARG A 84 0.05 -13.20 -14.52
CA ARG A 84 -1.14 -13.40 -15.37
C ARG A 84 -2.35 -12.62 -14.86
N VAL A 85 -2.60 -12.67 -13.56
CA VAL A 85 -3.73 -11.96 -12.93
C VAL A 85 -3.55 -10.45 -13.06
N ALA A 86 -2.35 -9.95 -12.77
CA ALA A 86 -2.02 -8.54 -12.90
C ALA A 86 -2.14 -8.05 -14.37
N VAL A 87 -1.69 -8.84 -15.34
CA VAL A 87 -1.83 -8.54 -16.77
C VAL A 87 -3.30 -8.54 -17.19
N ASN A 88 -4.09 -9.55 -16.80
CA ASN A 88 -5.49 -9.60 -17.18
C ASN A 88 -6.29 -8.41 -16.60
N MET A 89 -6.04 -8.05 -15.34
CA MET A 89 -6.79 -6.97 -14.69
C MET A 89 -6.29 -5.58 -15.11
N ASN A 90 -4.99 -5.30 -15.01
CA ASN A 90 -4.47 -3.94 -15.21
C ASN A 90 -4.23 -3.60 -16.67
N MET A 91 -3.85 -4.58 -17.51
CA MET A 91 -3.56 -4.34 -18.93
C MET A 91 -4.76 -4.70 -19.81
N LEU A 92 -5.21 -5.96 -19.81
CA LEU A 92 -6.34 -6.37 -20.65
C LEU A 92 -7.65 -5.69 -20.23
N GLY A 93 -7.90 -5.51 -18.93
CA GLY A 93 -9.04 -4.73 -18.45
C GLY A 93 -9.04 -3.28 -18.95
N THR A 94 -7.86 -2.64 -18.99
CA THR A 94 -7.71 -1.30 -19.60
C THR A 94 -7.97 -1.35 -21.10
N LYS A 95 -7.45 -2.35 -21.82
CA LYS A 95 -7.70 -2.55 -23.25
C LYS A 95 -9.19 -2.73 -23.56
N ARG A 96 -9.91 -3.52 -22.76
CA ARG A 96 -11.36 -3.73 -22.90
C ARG A 96 -12.15 -2.45 -22.61
N ALA A 97 -11.74 -1.66 -21.61
CA ALA A 97 -12.34 -0.36 -21.32
C ALA A 97 -12.16 0.63 -22.49
N ILE A 98 -10.99 0.64 -23.12
CA ILE A 98 -10.72 1.43 -24.34
C ILE A 98 -11.59 0.96 -25.50
N SER A 99 -11.73 -0.35 -25.70
CA SER A 99 -12.59 -0.93 -26.74
C SER A 99 -14.06 -0.50 -26.58
N LEU A 100 -14.57 -0.44 -25.34
CA LEU A 100 -15.89 0.13 -25.08
C LEU A 100 -15.92 1.64 -25.34
N ALA A 101 -14.90 2.37 -24.91
CA ALA A 101 -14.80 3.82 -25.12
C ALA A 101 -14.80 4.21 -26.62
N HIS A 102 -14.24 3.38 -27.50
CA HIS A 102 -14.34 3.56 -28.95
C HIS A 102 -15.77 3.46 -29.50
N LYS A 103 -16.66 2.73 -28.81
CA LYS A 103 -18.08 2.64 -29.16
C LYS A 103 -18.89 3.83 -28.62
N MET A 104 -18.33 4.62 -27.69
CA MET A 104 -19.04 5.72 -27.04
C MET A 104 -19.13 6.97 -27.94
N VAL A 105 -20.32 7.20 -28.51
CA VAL A 105 -20.52 8.27 -29.51
C VAL A 105 -20.48 9.69 -28.93
N LYS A 106 -20.74 9.83 -27.62
CA LYS A 106 -20.75 11.13 -26.91
C LYS A 106 -19.53 11.34 -26.02
N LEU A 107 -18.53 10.46 -26.07
CA LEU A 107 -17.37 10.53 -25.20
C LEU A 107 -16.62 11.84 -25.40
N GLN A 108 -16.42 12.58 -24.32
CA GLN A 108 -15.68 13.84 -24.25
C GLN A 108 -14.36 13.70 -23.49
N SER A 109 -14.27 12.77 -22.53
CA SER A 109 -13.04 12.52 -21.77
C SER A 109 -12.97 11.09 -21.24
N PHE A 110 -11.78 10.50 -21.31
CA PHE A 110 -11.41 9.23 -20.67
C PHE A 110 -10.19 9.49 -19.76
N VAL A 111 -10.40 9.41 -18.46
CA VAL A 111 -9.33 9.58 -17.46
C VAL A 111 -8.90 8.21 -16.96
N HIS A 112 -7.64 7.84 -17.18
CA HIS A 112 -7.05 6.62 -16.65
C HIS A 112 -6.30 6.90 -15.35
N VAL A 113 -6.58 6.12 -14.31
CA VAL A 113 -5.83 6.18 -13.05
C VAL A 113 -4.67 5.19 -13.09
N SER A 114 -3.46 5.73 -13.16
CA SER A 114 -2.21 4.99 -13.03
C SER A 114 -1.62 5.18 -11.62
N THR A 115 -0.30 5.29 -11.49
CA THR A 115 0.39 5.54 -10.23
C THR A 115 1.71 6.26 -10.51
N ALA A 116 2.13 7.16 -9.62
CA ALA A 116 3.44 7.80 -9.69
C ALA A 116 4.59 6.78 -9.68
N TYR A 117 4.35 5.61 -9.07
CA TYR A 117 5.33 4.52 -8.95
C TYR A 117 5.43 3.60 -10.18
N SER A 118 4.72 3.87 -11.27
CA SER A 118 4.78 3.04 -12.49
C SER A 118 6.22 3.01 -13.05
N ASN A 119 6.97 4.09 -12.84
CA ASN A 119 8.36 4.23 -13.24
C ASN A 119 9.34 4.33 -12.05
N CYS A 120 9.01 3.71 -10.91
CA CYS A 120 9.81 3.76 -9.67
C CYS A 120 11.23 3.15 -9.76
N HIS A 121 11.60 2.54 -10.88
CA HIS A 121 12.98 2.11 -11.14
C HIS A 121 13.90 3.29 -11.49
N LEU A 122 13.32 4.45 -11.83
CA LEU A 122 14.01 5.72 -12.01
C LEU A 122 13.94 6.54 -10.71
N PRO A 123 14.98 7.31 -10.37
CA PRO A 123 14.97 8.18 -9.19
C PRO A 123 14.10 9.43 -9.40
N GLU A 124 13.95 9.87 -10.65
CA GLU A 124 13.11 11.02 -11.02
C GLU A 124 12.08 10.57 -12.05
N VAL A 125 10.83 10.99 -11.83
CA VAL A 125 9.70 10.65 -12.70
C VAL A 125 8.98 11.94 -13.07
N TYR A 126 8.83 12.15 -14.37
CA TYR A 126 8.21 13.31 -14.99
C TYR A 126 6.82 12.95 -15.54
N GLU A 127 6.02 13.96 -15.84
CA GLU A 127 4.71 13.84 -16.46
C GLU A 127 4.82 13.56 -17.97
N GLU A 128 5.48 12.46 -18.31
CA GLU A 128 5.64 12.00 -19.69
C GLU A 128 5.41 10.50 -19.81
N LEU A 129 5.18 10.04 -21.04
CA LEU A 129 5.12 8.62 -21.34
C LEU A 129 6.54 8.09 -21.48
N TYR A 130 6.98 7.34 -20.48
CA TYR A 130 8.27 6.62 -20.52
C TYR A 130 8.23 5.51 -21.57
N PRO A 131 9.35 5.04 -22.14
CA PRO A 131 9.36 3.90 -23.05
C PRO A 131 8.96 2.57 -22.39
N ALA A 132 8.28 1.71 -23.16
CA ALA A 132 7.84 0.41 -22.65
C ALA A 132 9.05 -0.52 -22.53
N PRO A 133 9.20 -1.26 -21.39
CA PRO A 133 10.29 -2.23 -21.24
C PRO A 133 10.18 -3.40 -22.22
N ILE A 134 8.94 -3.75 -22.60
CA ILE A 134 8.60 -4.73 -23.62
C ILE A 134 7.37 -4.23 -24.36
N ASP A 135 7.22 -4.64 -25.62
CA ASP A 135 5.95 -4.49 -26.32
C ASP A 135 4.80 -5.12 -25.48
N PRO A 136 3.75 -4.35 -25.12
CA PRO A 136 2.67 -4.87 -24.29
C PRO A 136 1.94 -6.07 -24.89
N GLY A 137 1.83 -6.15 -26.21
CA GLY A 137 1.21 -7.28 -26.92
C GLY A 137 2.01 -8.57 -26.74
N ARG A 138 3.34 -8.49 -26.76
CA ARG A 138 4.22 -9.65 -26.48
C ARG A 138 4.06 -10.16 -25.04
N LEU A 139 3.92 -9.27 -24.06
CA LEU A 139 3.71 -9.71 -22.68
C LEU A 139 2.36 -10.42 -22.53
N ILE A 140 1.30 -9.89 -23.14
CA ILE A 140 -0.02 -10.52 -23.15
C ILE A 140 0.08 -11.94 -23.72
N GLN A 141 0.69 -12.10 -24.91
CA GLN A 141 0.91 -13.42 -25.52
C GLN A 141 1.73 -14.33 -24.61
N LEU A 142 2.81 -13.82 -24.00
CA LEU A 142 3.61 -14.62 -23.08
C LEU A 142 2.77 -15.15 -21.91
N THR A 143 1.90 -14.31 -21.34
CA THR A 143 0.99 -14.77 -20.27
C THR A 143 -0.05 -15.76 -20.76
N GLU A 144 -0.53 -15.65 -21.99
CA GLU A 144 -1.52 -16.60 -22.55
C GLU A 144 -0.92 -17.99 -22.81
N TRP A 145 0.32 -18.06 -23.30
CA TRP A 145 0.94 -19.29 -23.79
C TRP A 145 1.72 -20.08 -22.75
N LEU A 146 2.29 -19.42 -21.73
CA LEU A 146 3.09 -20.10 -20.70
C LEU A 146 2.20 -20.64 -19.58
N ASP A 147 2.60 -21.76 -18.99
CA ASP A 147 1.99 -22.29 -17.76
C ASP A 147 2.35 -21.41 -16.55
N ASP A 148 1.48 -21.41 -15.53
CA ASP A 148 1.63 -20.52 -14.37
C ASP A 148 2.96 -20.72 -13.62
N ARG A 149 3.43 -21.96 -13.46
CA ARG A 149 4.72 -22.26 -12.82
C ARG A 149 5.90 -21.64 -13.57
N VAL A 150 5.90 -21.79 -14.90
CA VAL A 150 6.96 -21.22 -15.76
C VAL A 150 6.90 -19.70 -15.72
N LEU A 151 5.68 -19.14 -15.70
CA LEU A 151 5.49 -17.70 -15.60
C LEU A 151 5.98 -17.14 -14.26
N GLU A 152 5.71 -17.84 -13.16
CA GLU A 152 6.20 -17.48 -11.82
C GLU A 152 7.73 -17.47 -11.77
N ASP A 153 8.39 -18.49 -12.34
CA ASP A 153 9.86 -18.56 -12.41
C ASP A 153 10.47 -17.43 -13.25
N LEU A 154 9.80 -17.00 -14.32
CA LEU A 154 10.25 -15.92 -15.21
C LEU A 154 9.90 -14.52 -14.68
N THR A 155 8.85 -14.39 -13.87
CA THR A 155 8.29 -13.11 -13.40
C THR A 155 9.36 -12.18 -12.79
N PRO A 156 10.26 -12.65 -11.89
CA PRO A 156 11.30 -11.80 -11.31
C PRO A 156 12.21 -11.16 -12.38
N ARG A 157 12.49 -11.86 -13.47
CA ARG A 157 13.32 -11.35 -14.57
C ARG A 157 12.57 -10.40 -15.49
N LEU A 158 11.27 -10.66 -15.72
CA LEU A 158 10.42 -9.82 -16.57
C LEU A 158 10.08 -8.48 -15.92
N VAL A 159 9.82 -8.50 -14.61
CA VAL A 159 9.42 -7.31 -13.84
C VAL A 159 10.61 -6.41 -13.51
N SER A 160 11.81 -6.99 -13.34
CA SER A 160 13.04 -6.24 -13.08
C SER A 160 13.29 -5.16 -14.15
N PRO A 161 13.71 -3.93 -13.78
CA PRO A 161 14.18 -3.48 -12.45
C PRO A 161 13.09 -2.99 -11.49
N ARG A 162 11.81 -3.17 -11.80
CA ARG A 162 10.71 -2.78 -10.91
C ARG A 162 10.53 -3.80 -9.77
N PRO A 163 9.93 -3.40 -8.64
CA PRO A 163 9.82 -4.27 -7.47
C PRO A 163 8.71 -5.31 -7.54
N ASN A 164 7.66 -5.08 -8.35
CA ASN A 164 6.45 -5.89 -8.31
C ASN A 164 5.65 -5.82 -9.62
N THR A 165 4.73 -6.78 -9.77
CA THR A 165 3.85 -6.91 -10.94
C THR A 165 2.90 -5.71 -11.09
N TYR A 166 2.48 -5.09 -9.99
CA TYR A 166 1.62 -3.89 -9.99
C TYR A 166 2.24 -2.71 -10.75
N THR A 167 3.42 -2.26 -10.32
CA THR A 167 4.12 -1.11 -10.94
C THR A 167 4.47 -1.39 -12.39
N TYR A 168 4.85 -2.63 -12.70
CA TYR A 168 5.15 -3.08 -14.06
C TYR A 168 3.93 -3.07 -14.99
N THR A 169 2.81 -3.64 -14.56
CA THR A 169 1.58 -3.70 -15.36
C THR A 169 0.91 -2.35 -15.51
N LYS A 170 0.99 -1.46 -14.51
CA LYS A 170 0.53 -0.06 -14.63
C LYS A 170 1.33 0.72 -15.67
N ALA A 171 2.65 0.58 -15.69
CA ALA A 171 3.49 1.21 -16.72
C ALA A 171 3.11 0.74 -18.13
N LEU A 172 2.94 -0.57 -18.32
CA LEU A 172 2.56 -1.12 -19.63
C LEU A 172 1.11 -0.80 -20.03
N ALA A 173 0.20 -0.64 -19.07
CA ALA A 173 -1.17 -0.20 -19.33
C ALA A 173 -1.22 1.23 -19.90
N GLU A 174 -0.35 2.13 -19.42
CA GLU A 174 -0.22 3.49 -20.00
C GLU A 174 0.19 3.43 -21.48
N HIS A 175 1.09 2.51 -21.86
CA HIS A 175 1.48 2.31 -23.25
C HIS A 175 0.36 1.77 -24.12
N LEU A 176 -0.35 0.75 -23.64
CA LEU A 176 -1.52 0.21 -24.33
C LEU A 176 -2.55 1.32 -24.55
N LEU A 177 -2.78 2.12 -23.51
CA LEU A 177 -3.69 3.26 -23.57
C LEU A 177 -3.26 4.24 -24.66
N VAL A 178 -2.03 4.74 -24.66
CA VAL A 178 -1.59 5.75 -25.63
C VAL A 178 -1.57 5.19 -27.06
N ASN A 179 -1.19 3.93 -27.26
CA ASN A 179 -1.12 3.31 -28.58
C ASN A 179 -2.50 2.96 -29.15
N ASP A 180 -3.38 2.35 -28.36
CA ASP A 180 -4.69 1.85 -28.81
C ASP A 180 -5.76 2.95 -28.83
N ALA A 181 -5.52 4.07 -28.14
CA ALA A 181 -6.47 5.17 -28.03
C ALA A 181 -6.33 6.24 -29.10
N ALA A 182 -5.59 6.01 -30.19
CA ALA A 182 -5.47 6.98 -31.27
C ALA A 182 -6.87 7.45 -31.74
N LYS A 183 -7.29 8.66 -31.30
CA LYS A 183 -8.59 9.38 -31.47
C LYS A 183 -9.50 9.53 -30.23
N LEU A 184 -9.22 8.88 -29.10
CA LEU A 184 -9.99 9.10 -27.87
C LEU A 184 -9.43 10.31 -27.10
N PRO A 185 -10.30 11.12 -26.46
CA PRO A 185 -9.88 12.22 -25.60
C PRO A 185 -9.39 11.66 -24.25
N ILE A 186 -8.10 11.35 -24.14
CA ILE A 186 -7.54 10.67 -22.97
C ILE A 186 -6.69 11.60 -22.11
N SER A 187 -6.73 11.41 -20.78
CA SER A 187 -5.67 11.84 -19.86
C SER A 187 -5.30 10.73 -18.87
N ILE A 188 -4.10 10.80 -18.32
CA ILE A 188 -3.60 9.88 -17.30
C ILE A 188 -3.35 10.65 -16.00
N VAL A 189 -3.85 10.15 -14.89
CA VAL A 189 -3.56 10.68 -13.54
C VAL A 189 -2.75 9.66 -12.77
N ARG A 190 -1.59 10.07 -12.26
CA ARG A 190 -0.63 9.26 -11.50
C ARG A 190 -0.60 9.72 -10.03
N PRO A 191 -1.45 9.19 -9.16
CA PRO A 191 -1.33 9.43 -7.72
C PRO A 191 -0.12 8.73 -7.11
N SER A 192 0.48 9.34 -6.09
CA SER A 192 1.44 8.70 -5.18
C SER A 192 0.70 7.82 -4.14
N ILE A 193 1.23 7.66 -2.92
CA ILE A 193 0.61 6.81 -1.90
C ILE A 193 -0.64 7.53 -1.35
N VAL A 194 -1.80 7.07 -1.83
CA VAL A 194 -3.10 7.62 -1.41
C VAL A 194 -3.39 7.29 0.05
N CYS A 195 -3.63 8.32 0.84
CA CYS A 195 -3.95 8.24 2.26
C CYS A 195 -5.36 8.78 2.54
N GLY A 196 -5.76 8.83 3.82
CA GLY A 196 -7.07 9.36 4.20
C GLY A 196 -7.30 10.78 3.70
N SER A 197 -8.55 11.15 3.49
CA SER A 197 -8.89 12.49 3.00
C SER A 197 -8.45 13.59 3.94
N TRP A 198 -8.11 14.74 3.36
CA TRP A 198 -7.81 15.94 4.14
C TRP A 198 -9.09 16.68 4.51
N ARG A 199 -9.92 17.02 3.51
CA ARG A 199 -11.15 17.79 3.68
C ARG A 199 -12.39 16.98 3.29
N GLU A 200 -12.38 16.43 2.07
CA GLU A 200 -13.57 15.83 1.47
C GLU A 200 -13.43 14.33 1.24
N PRO A 201 -14.53 13.56 1.31
CA PRO A 201 -15.87 13.96 1.76
C PRO A 201 -16.01 14.16 3.28
N LEU A 202 -15.09 13.61 4.07
CA LEU A 202 -15.02 13.77 5.53
C LEU A 202 -13.56 13.73 5.97
N PRO A 203 -13.06 14.68 6.79
CA PRO A 203 -11.66 14.69 7.20
C PRO A 203 -11.20 13.37 7.84
N GLY A 204 -10.07 12.85 7.36
CA GLY A 204 -9.46 11.60 7.83
C GLY A 204 -10.17 10.33 7.36
N TRP A 205 -11.15 10.41 6.45
CA TRP A 205 -11.84 9.22 5.97
C TRP A 205 -10.89 8.28 5.20
N VAL A 206 -10.93 7.01 5.59
CA VAL A 206 -10.17 5.90 5.00
C VAL A 206 -10.94 4.60 5.22
N ASP A 207 -10.92 3.69 4.25
CA ASP A 207 -11.77 2.49 4.22
C ASP A 207 -10.99 1.16 4.27
N ASN A 208 -9.66 1.19 4.12
CA ASN A 208 -8.84 -0.01 4.01
C ASN A 208 -7.53 0.10 4.81
N LEU A 209 -6.90 -1.06 5.06
CA LEU A 209 -5.60 -1.19 5.73
C LEU A 209 -4.43 -1.27 4.74
N PHE A 210 -4.63 -0.94 3.47
CA PHE A 210 -3.58 -1.10 2.46
C PHE A 210 -2.46 -0.07 2.65
N ALA A 211 -1.27 -0.45 2.18
CA ALA A 211 -0.06 0.37 2.18
C ALA A 211 0.20 1.06 3.54
N PHE A 212 0.16 2.40 3.56
CA PHE A 212 0.55 3.19 4.72
C PHE A 212 -0.45 3.10 5.89
N THR A 213 -1.76 2.94 5.64
CA THR A 213 -2.77 2.81 6.71
C THR A 213 -2.48 1.61 7.60
N GLY A 214 -2.11 0.48 6.99
CA GLY A 214 -1.76 -0.76 7.69
C GLY A 214 -0.50 -0.59 8.56
N LEU A 215 0.52 0.10 8.06
CA LEU A 215 1.71 0.44 8.83
C LEU A 215 1.38 1.34 10.02
N LEU A 216 0.58 2.38 9.80
CA LEU A 216 0.15 3.32 10.84
C LEU A 216 -0.61 2.62 11.98
N VAL A 217 -1.63 1.83 11.63
CA VAL A 217 -2.42 1.06 12.60
C VAL A 217 -1.55 0.01 13.30
N GLY A 218 -0.69 -0.70 12.55
CA GLY A 218 0.23 -1.70 13.10
C GLY A 218 1.19 -1.10 14.13
N MET A 219 1.80 0.05 13.82
CA MET A 219 2.69 0.76 14.74
C MET A 219 1.92 1.30 15.95
N GLY A 220 0.78 1.97 15.72
CA GLY A 220 0.02 2.59 16.80
C GLY A 220 -0.61 1.59 17.78
N LYS A 221 -0.94 0.36 17.34
CA LYS A 221 -1.36 -0.73 18.23
C LYS A 221 -0.20 -1.46 18.90
N GLY A 222 1.05 -1.13 18.55
CA GLY A 222 2.26 -1.76 19.08
C GLY A 222 2.57 -3.14 18.50
N VAL A 223 1.91 -3.55 17.41
CA VAL A 223 2.20 -4.81 16.71
C VAL A 223 3.46 -4.68 15.87
N LEU A 224 3.59 -3.57 15.14
CA LEU A 224 4.76 -3.29 14.32
C LEU A 224 5.77 -2.45 15.10
N ARG A 225 6.86 -3.08 15.54
CA ARG A 225 7.83 -2.47 16.46
C ARG A 225 9.19 -2.14 15.83
N SER A 226 9.40 -2.48 14.57
CA SER A 226 10.63 -2.22 13.83
C SER A 226 10.31 -1.98 12.36
N LEU A 227 10.92 -0.95 11.77
CA LEU A 227 10.84 -0.69 10.33
C LEU A 227 12.26 -0.54 9.76
N TYR A 228 12.52 -1.20 8.63
CA TYR A 228 13.75 -1.03 7.87
C TYR A 228 13.53 0.08 6.85
N ILE A 229 14.03 1.27 7.17
CA ILE A 229 13.85 2.48 6.38
C ILE A 229 15.17 3.25 6.34
N LYS A 230 15.50 3.83 5.19
CA LYS A 230 16.67 4.72 5.08
C LYS A 230 16.32 6.06 5.76
N ASN A 231 17.28 6.62 6.49
CA ASN A 231 17.08 7.89 7.18
C ASN A 231 17.06 9.06 6.18
N GLY A 232 16.28 10.09 6.49
CA GLY A 232 16.17 11.29 5.65
C GLY A 232 15.50 11.06 4.30
N LEU A 233 14.77 9.95 4.12
CA LEU A 233 14.01 9.72 2.88
C LEU A 233 12.86 10.72 2.77
N THR A 234 12.57 11.20 1.56
CA THR A 234 11.33 11.94 1.30
C THR A 234 10.21 10.95 1.00
N VAL A 235 9.18 10.96 1.84
CA VAL A 235 8.01 10.08 1.70
C VAL A 235 6.90 10.85 0.99
N ASP A 236 6.32 10.24 -0.04
CA ASP A 236 5.28 10.89 -0.85
C ASP A 236 3.90 10.31 -0.55
N PHE A 237 3.13 11.03 0.26
CA PHE A 237 1.72 10.75 0.54
C PHE A 237 0.84 11.78 -0.13
N ILE A 238 -0.34 11.35 -0.58
CA ILE A 238 -1.35 12.25 -1.11
C ILE A 238 -2.72 11.96 -0.48
N PRO A 239 -3.41 12.94 0.12
CA PRO A 239 -4.77 12.74 0.60
C PRO A 239 -5.72 12.41 -0.56
N VAL A 240 -6.67 11.48 -0.39
CA VAL A 240 -7.51 10.96 -1.49
C VAL A 240 -8.35 12.01 -2.23
N ASP A 241 -8.70 13.11 -1.58
CA ASP A 241 -9.44 14.22 -2.19
C ASP A 241 -8.67 14.94 -3.30
N PHE A 242 -7.34 15.00 -3.20
CA PHE A 242 -6.48 15.66 -4.20
C PHE A 242 -6.52 14.97 -5.57
N PRO A 243 -6.19 13.66 -5.70
CA PRO A 243 -6.24 13.00 -6.99
C PRO A 243 -7.69 12.90 -7.51
N VAL A 244 -8.70 12.84 -6.65
CA VAL A 244 -10.11 12.87 -7.09
C VAL A 244 -10.46 14.22 -7.72
N ASN A 245 -10.11 15.34 -7.08
CA ASN A 245 -10.32 16.67 -7.64
C ASN A 245 -9.50 16.88 -8.92
N LEU A 246 -8.25 16.42 -8.94
CA LEU A 246 -7.41 16.44 -10.13
C LEU A 246 -8.03 15.61 -11.27
N MET A 247 -8.62 14.44 -11.00
CA MET A 247 -9.32 13.65 -12.02
C MET A 247 -10.50 14.42 -12.61
N ILE A 248 -11.31 15.08 -11.78
CA ILE A 248 -12.45 15.87 -12.25
C ILE A 248 -11.98 17.00 -13.17
N VAL A 249 -10.95 17.74 -12.74
CA VAL A 249 -10.40 18.85 -13.52
C VAL A 249 -9.64 18.36 -14.76
N SER A 250 -8.94 17.24 -14.69
CA SER A 250 -8.28 16.63 -15.85
C SER A 250 -9.32 16.19 -16.88
N ALA A 251 -10.48 15.69 -16.45
CA ALA A 251 -11.57 15.33 -17.37
C ALA A 251 -12.09 16.56 -18.12
N TRP A 252 -12.31 17.67 -17.40
CA TRP A 252 -12.70 18.94 -18.02
C TRP A 252 -11.63 19.45 -19.00
N ASN A 253 -10.36 19.48 -18.59
CA ASN A 253 -9.27 19.95 -19.44
C ASN A 253 -9.11 19.08 -20.70
N THR A 254 -9.30 17.77 -20.57
CA THR A 254 -9.28 16.82 -21.69
C THR A 254 -10.43 17.07 -22.64
N ALA A 255 -11.64 17.30 -22.12
CA ALA A 255 -12.81 17.63 -22.95
C ALA A 255 -12.67 18.98 -23.66
N ALA A 256 -12.21 20.02 -22.96
CA ALA A 256 -11.98 21.35 -23.51
C ALA A 256 -10.83 21.38 -24.52
N GLY A 257 -9.81 20.55 -24.29
CA GLY A 257 -8.63 20.39 -25.12
C GLY A 257 -8.74 19.32 -26.21
N ARG A 258 -9.90 18.67 -26.39
CA ARG A 258 -10.08 17.48 -27.25
C ARG A 258 -9.57 17.62 -28.69
N TYR A 259 -9.58 18.83 -29.24
CA TYR A 259 -9.13 19.11 -30.60
C TYR A 259 -7.70 19.68 -30.69
N ARG A 260 -6.99 19.78 -29.56
CA ARG A 260 -5.61 20.27 -29.53
C ARG A 260 -4.68 19.14 -29.97
N PRO A 261 -3.85 19.35 -31.01
CA PRO A 261 -2.81 18.39 -31.35
C PRO A 261 -1.76 18.38 -30.24
N GLY A 262 -1.38 17.20 -29.77
CA GLY A 262 -0.37 17.06 -28.73
C GLY A 262 -0.31 15.64 -28.16
N PRO A 263 0.69 15.37 -27.30
CA PRO A 263 0.74 14.13 -26.55
C PRO A 263 -0.44 14.05 -25.56
N VAL A 264 -0.76 12.83 -25.14
CA VAL A 264 -1.76 12.58 -24.09
C VAL A 264 -1.33 13.30 -22.81
N PRO A 265 -2.18 14.16 -22.20
CA PRO A 265 -1.87 14.80 -20.93
C PRO A 265 -1.68 13.78 -19.80
N ILE A 266 -0.60 13.96 -19.04
CA ILE A 266 -0.27 13.12 -17.88
C ILE A 266 -0.10 14.04 -16.68
N PHE A 267 -0.77 13.73 -15.59
CA PHE A 267 -0.77 14.54 -14.37
C PHE A 267 -0.29 13.71 -13.19
N CYS A 268 0.67 14.21 -12.43
CA CYS A 268 1.20 13.55 -11.23
C CYS A 268 0.62 14.19 -9.97
N SER A 269 -0.15 13.42 -9.19
CA SER A 269 -0.70 13.86 -7.90
C SER A 269 0.22 13.36 -6.79
N SER A 270 1.16 14.22 -6.39
CA SER A 270 2.22 13.92 -5.41
C SER A 270 2.51 15.14 -4.55
N THR A 271 3.04 14.93 -3.35
CA THR A 271 3.42 16.02 -2.44
C THR A 271 4.91 16.33 -2.45
N GLY A 272 5.77 15.38 -2.83
CA GLY A 272 7.22 15.46 -2.63
C GLY A 272 7.90 16.64 -3.31
N ALA A 273 7.43 17.06 -4.48
CA ALA A 273 8.00 18.20 -5.21
C ALA A 273 7.67 19.57 -4.61
N GLN A 274 6.54 19.70 -3.90
CA GLN A 274 6.05 20.98 -3.39
C GLN A 274 6.13 21.07 -1.86
N LYS A 275 5.76 20.00 -1.16
CA LYS A 275 5.67 19.93 0.29
C LYS A 275 6.30 18.65 0.83
N PRO A 276 7.63 18.49 0.69
CA PRO A 276 8.32 17.27 1.06
C PRO A 276 8.12 16.94 2.55
N LEU A 277 7.90 15.66 2.85
CA LEU A 277 7.83 15.13 4.20
C LEU A 277 8.95 14.11 4.39
N THR A 278 9.87 14.35 5.33
CA THR A 278 10.94 13.37 5.59
C THR A 278 10.45 12.22 6.44
N SER A 279 11.13 11.06 6.36
CA SER A 279 10.85 9.90 7.21
C SER A 279 10.95 10.21 8.70
N ASP A 280 11.84 11.12 9.07
CA ASP A 280 12.10 11.50 10.46
C ASP A 280 11.00 12.44 10.99
N ASP A 281 10.58 13.42 10.17
CA ASP A 281 9.45 14.30 10.48
C ASP A 281 8.15 13.49 10.58
N LEU A 282 7.93 12.58 9.64
CA LEU A 282 6.80 11.66 9.67
C LEU A 282 6.78 10.86 10.99
N ALA A 283 7.91 10.26 11.38
CA ALA A 283 7.99 9.50 12.62
C ALA A 283 7.67 10.37 13.85
N LEU A 284 8.11 11.63 13.87
CA LEU A 284 7.81 12.59 14.93
C LEU A 284 6.31 12.91 15.00
N HIS A 285 5.69 13.29 13.88
CA HIS A 285 4.26 13.59 13.81
C HIS A 285 3.41 12.38 14.19
N LEU A 286 3.77 11.19 13.70
CA LEU A 286 3.09 9.94 14.04
C LEU A 286 3.19 9.64 15.55
N GLN A 287 4.38 9.76 16.14
CA GLN A 287 4.56 9.50 17.57
C GLN A 287 3.75 10.48 18.42
N LYS A 288 3.73 11.77 18.06
CA LYS A 288 2.91 12.80 18.71
C LYS A 288 1.42 12.46 18.61
N SER A 289 0.96 12.14 17.40
CA SER A 289 -0.45 11.87 17.11
C SER A 289 -0.96 10.59 17.80
N VAL A 290 -0.21 9.49 17.76
CA VAL A 290 -0.57 8.22 18.44
C VAL A 290 -0.64 8.40 19.95
N ARG A 291 0.23 9.22 20.55
CA ARG A 291 0.17 9.52 21.99
C ARG A 291 -1.01 10.41 22.36
N ALA A 292 -1.36 11.37 21.50
CA ALA A 292 -2.51 12.24 21.70
C ALA A 292 -3.84 11.47 21.54
N PHE A 293 -3.92 10.63 20.51
CA PHE A 293 -5.10 9.86 20.11
C PHE A 293 -4.77 8.35 19.96
N PRO A 294 -4.53 7.65 21.09
CA PRO A 294 -4.22 6.23 21.05
C PRO A 294 -5.43 5.39 20.66
N PHE A 295 -5.17 4.20 20.10
CA PHE A 295 -6.19 3.18 19.93
C PHE A 295 -6.68 2.68 21.30
N SER A 296 -7.97 2.36 21.40
CA SER A 296 -8.62 1.96 22.65
C SER A 296 -8.13 0.60 23.15
N THR A 297 -7.73 -0.26 22.21
CA THR A 297 -7.22 -1.62 22.44
C THR A 297 -5.79 -1.79 21.91
N PRO A 298 -4.77 -1.20 22.55
CA PRO A 298 -3.39 -1.45 22.18
C PRO A 298 -3.00 -2.90 22.51
N ILE A 299 -2.28 -3.57 21.59
CA ILE A 299 -1.73 -4.92 21.83
C ILE A 299 -0.44 -4.81 22.62
N TRP A 300 0.38 -3.81 22.31
CA TRP A 300 1.58 -3.46 23.05
C TRP A 300 1.77 -1.95 23.11
N TYR A 301 2.71 -1.48 23.91
CA TYR A 301 3.08 -0.06 23.91
C TYR A 301 3.74 0.31 22.57
N PRO A 302 3.28 1.37 21.87
CA PRO A 302 3.77 1.76 20.55
C PRO A 302 5.12 2.48 20.64
N ASP A 303 6.17 1.71 20.93
CA ASP A 303 7.59 2.15 20.94
C ASP A 303 8.35 1.63 19.72
N GLY A 304 7.66 1.62 18.57
CA GLY A 304 8.26 1.22 17.31
C GLY A 304 9.40 2.14 16.93
N SER A 305 10.46 1.60 16.33
CA SER A 305 11.60 2.40 15.88
C SER A 305 12.06 2.03 14.49
N THR A 306 12.63 3.01 13.80
CA THR A 306 13.23 2.85 12.48
C THR A 306 14.67 2.33 12.62
N LYS A 307 15.15 1.63 11.60
CA LYS A 307 16.50 1.06 11.52
C LYS A 307 17.01 1.22 10.10
N SER A 308 18.23 1.70 9.94
CA SER A 308 18.91 1.85 8.65
C SER A 308 19.80 0.64 8.29
N ASN A 309 19.94 -0.33 9.19
CA ASN A 309 20.70 -1.57 8.96
C ASN A 309 19.75 -2.78 9.00
N LYS A 310 19.74 -3.56 7.90
CA LYS A 310 18.87 -4.73 7.73
C LYS A 310 19.09 -5.81 8.80
N PHE A 311 20.34 -6.08 9.16
CA PHE A 311 20.65 -7.05 10.21
C PHE A 311 20.09 -6.62 11.57
N MET A 312 20.29 -5.35 11.93
CA MET A 312 19.74 -4.81 13.18
C MET A 312 18.22 -4.80 13.19
N HIS A 313 17.59 -4.50 12.05
CA HIS A 313 16.14 -4.61 11.89
C HIS A 313 15.66 -6.05 12.12
N GLN A 314 16.26 -7.04 11.45
CA GLN A 314 15.91 -8.45 11.58
C GLN A 314 16.10 -8.94 13.01
N LEU A 315 17.25 -8.67 13.63
CA LEU A 315 17.53 -9.01 15.02
C LEU A 315 16.46 -8.44 15.95
N HIS A 316 16.10 -7.16 15.78
CA HIS A 316 15.04 -6.54 16.58
C HIS A 316 13.66 -7.17 16.31
N VAL A 317 13.31 -7.48 15.07
CA VAL A 317 12.05 -8.18 14.74
C VAL A 317 12.00 -9.55 15.42
N TYR A 318 13.08 -10.32 15.36
CA TYR A 318 13.17 -11.63 16.02
C TYR A 318 13.01 -11.53 17.54
N LEU A 319 13.78 -10.67 18.19
CA LEU A 319 13.77 -10.52 19.65
C LEU A 319 12.47 -9.96 20.20
N VAL A 320 11.85 -9.02 19.48
CA VAL A 320 10.77 -8.18 20.03
C VAL A 320 9.38 -8.58 19.51
N ASN A 321 9.31 -9.29 18.38
CA ASN A 321 8.04 -9.74 17.79
C ASN A 321 7.98 -11.27 17.73
N ILE A 322 8.93 -11.93 17.05
CA ILE A 322 8.85 -13.39 16.77
C ILE A 322 8.97 -14.24 18.04
N ILE A 323 10.04 -14.06 18.83
CA ILE A 323 10.24 -14.85 20.06
C ILE A 323 9.08 -14.67 21.05
N PRO A 324 8.65 -13.42 21.39
CA PRO A 324 7.49 -13.23 22.25
C PRO A 324 6.20 -13.83 21.68
N ALA A 325 6.01 -13.82 20.36
CA ALA A 325 4.85 -14.43 19.72
C ALA A 325 4.83 -15.96 19.91
N HIS A 326 5.97 -16.64 19.76
CA HIS A 326 6.06 -18.08 20.05
C HIS A 326 5.76 -18.38 21.52
N ILE A 327 6.34 -17.61 22.45
CA ILE A 327 6.07 -17.77 23.88
C ILE A 327 4.57 -17.58 24.18
N ALA A 328 3.97 -16.52 23.64
CA ALA A 328 2.55 -16.23 23.83
C ALA A 328 1.66 -17.35 23.28
N ASP A 329 1.97 -17.88 22.09
CA ASP A 329 1.22 -18.97 21.47
C ASP A 329 1.39 -20.29 22.23
N THR A 330 2.59 -20.58 22.76
CA THR A 330 2.79 -21.74 23.65
C THR A 330 1.97 -21.61 24.93
N ILE A 331 1.90 -20.42 25.55
CA ILE A 331 1.06 -20.17 26.72
C ILE A 331 -0.43 -20.33 26.38
N MET A 332 -0.88 -19.76 25.26
CA MET A 332 -2.28 -19.92 24.82
C MET A 332 -2.63 -21.39 24.58
N TRP A 333 -1.72 -22.14 23.95
CA TRP A 333 -1.87 -23.58 23.76
C TRP A 333 -1.97 -24.34 25.09
N MET A 334 -1.10 -24.04 26.07
CA MET A 334 -1.18 -24.62 27.43
C MET A 334 -2.51 -24.28 28.12
N LEU A 335 -3.04 -23.07 27.91
CA LEU A 335 -4.35 -22.63 28.40
C LEU A 335 -5.53 -23.16 27.57
N ARG A 336 -5.30 -24.07 26.62
CA ARG A 336 -6.29 -24.62 25.68
C ARG A 336 -7.02 -23.55 24.85
N LYS A 337 -6.35 -22.43 24.58
CA LYS A 337 -6.81 -21.37 23.69
C LYS A 337 -6.10 -21.47 22.33
N LYS A 338 -6.73 -20.91 21.29
CA LYS A 338 -6.20 -20.92 19.92
C LYS A 338 -4.96 -20.00 19.82
N PRO A 339 -3.79 -20.48 19.37
CA PRO A 339 -2.62 -19.64 19.11
C PRO A 339 -2.84 -18.75 17.87
N ILE A 340 -2.44 -17.48 17.97
CA ILE A 340 -2.66 -16.45 16.94
C ILE A 340 -1.45 -15.54 16.70
N ALA A 341 -0.53 -15.41 17.65
CA ALA A 341 0.49 -14.37 17.66
C ALA A 341 1.53 -14.57 16.56
N VAL A 342 2.01 -15.79 16.33
CA VAL A 342 3.01 -16.09 15.30
C VAL A 342 2.44 -15.82 13.91
N ARG A 343 1.18 -16.23 13.67
CA ARG A 343 0.50 -15.96 12.39
C ARG A 343 0.36 -14.46 12.12
N LEU A 344 0.01 -13.68 13.15
CA LEU A 344 -0.08 -12.22 13.03
C LEU A 344 1.29 -11.59 12.70
N CYS A 345 2.35 -12.03 13.38
CA CYS A 345 3.71 -11.55 13.11
C CYS A 345 4.17 -11.90 11.69
N ASN A 346 3.91 -13.12 11.22
CA ASN A 346 4.27 -13.53 9.86
C ASN A 346 3.53 -12.72 8.79
N LYS A 347 2.22 -12.45 8.98
CA LYS A 347 1.46 -11.55 8.09
C LYS A 347 2.06 -10.14 8.06
N MET A 348 2.40 -9.60 9.23
CA MET A 348 3.04 -8.29 9.35
C MET A 348 4.40 -8.24 8.63
N VAL A 349 5.28 -9.23 8.86
CA VAL A 349 6.60 -9.29 8.22
C VAL A 349 6.47 -9.37 6.69
N LYS A 350 5.54 -10.19 6.19
CA LYS A 350 5.25 -10.26 4.75
C LYS A 350 4.82 -8.90 4.18
N ALA A 351 3.93 -8.19 4.87
CA ALA A 351 3.46 -6.87 4.44
C ALA A 351 4.59 -5.83 4.44
N VAL A 352 5.42 -5.79 5.50
CA VAL A 352 6.57 -4.86 5.60
C VAL A 352 7.62 -5.15 4.51
N ASN A 353 7.91 -6.43 4.26
CA ASN A 353 8.87 -6.83 3.21
C ASN A 353 8.38 -6.43 1.81
N ALA A 354 7.07 -6.46 1.55
CA ALA A 354 6.50 -5.99 0.28
C ALA A 354 6.70 -4.48 0.06
N LEU A 355 6.91 -3.72 1.13
CA LEU A 355 7.15 -2.28 1.11
C LEU A 355 8.64 -1.91 1.19
N GLU A 356 9.54 -2.87 1.42
CA GLU A 356 10.97 -2.63 1.63
C GLU A 356 11.60 -1.83 0.47
N TYR A 357 11.22 -2.12 -0.78
CA TYR A 357 11.72 -1.36 -1.93
C TYR A 357 11.42 0.14 -1.84
N PHE A 358 10.21 0.48 -1.38
CA PHE A 358 9.70 1.84 -1.24
C PHE A 358 10.23 2.55 0.01
N MET A 359 10.60 1.81 1.05
CA MET A 359 11.18 2.37 2.27
C MET A 359 12.70 2.58 2.20
N LEU A 360 13.36 2.25 1.09
CA LEU A 360 14.83 2.34 0.97
C LEU A 360 15.31 3.27 -0.15
N ARG A 361 14.38 3.87 -0.90
CA ARG A 361 14.68 4.69 -2.08
C ARG A 361 13.91 5.99 -2.01
N ASP A 362 14.54 7.02 -2.55
CA ASP A 362 13.96 8.35 -2.73
C ASP A 362 13.45 8.47 -4.16
N TRP A 363 12.34 9.20 -4.32
CA TRP A 363 11.82 9.58 -5.63
C TRP A 363 11.51 11.07 -5.66
N VAL A 364 11.79 11.68 -6.81
CA VAL A 364 11.28 13.00 -7.15
C VAL A 364 10.20 12.84 -8.21
N PHE A 365 8.95 13.06 -7.81
CA PHE A 365 7.80 13.07 -8.70
C PHE A 365 7.54 14.49 -9.17
N HIS A 366 7.96 14.82 -10.38
CA HIS A 366 7.71 16.14 -10.95
C HIS A 366 6.24 16.27 -11.37
N ASN A 367 5.63 17.41 -11.05
CA ASN A 367 4.20 17.66 -11.26
C ASN A 367 3.90 18.99 -11.99
N THR A 368 4.80 19.40 -12.89
CA THR A 368 4.75 20.68 -13.61
C THR A 368 3.44 20.89 -14.40
N GLN A 369 2.97 19.91 -15.17
CA GLN A 369 1.69 19.96 -15.88
C GLN A 369 0.50 20.03 -14.92
N THR A 370 0.57 19.34 -13.78
CA THR A 370 -0.45 19.44 -12.72
C THR A 370 -0.52 20.87 -12.17
N GLN A 371 0.62 21.51 -11.91
CA GLN A 371 0.69 22.90 -11.48
C GLN A 371 0.20 23.88 -12.56
N CYS A 372 0.62 23.69 -13.80
CA CYS A 372 0.11 24.48 -14.92
C CYS A 372 -1.41 24.36 -15.04
N LEU A 373 -1.98 23.18 -14.83
CA LEU A 373 -3.43 22.96 -14.85
C LEU A 373 -4.12 23.70 -13.70
N TRP A 374 -3.56 23.64 -12.49
CA TRP A 374 -4.05 24.42 -11.34
C TRP A 374 -4.11 25.92 -11.66
N ASP A 375 -3.06 26.46 -12.28
CA ASP A 375 -2.99 27.89 -12.61
C ASP A 375 -4.01 28.35 -13.65
N THR A 376 -4.55 27.44 -14.46
CA THR A 376 -5.63 27.77 -15.40
C THR A 376 -7.00 27.94 -14.75
N LEU A 377 -7.17 27.47 -13.51
CA LEU A 377 -8.46 27.47 -12.83
C LEU A 377 -8.86 28.85 -12.33
N SER A 378 -10.16 29.13 -12.39
CA SER A 378 -10.72 30.30 -11.74
C SER A 378 -10.60 30.19 -10.21
N PRO A 379 -10.61 31.31 -9.45
CA PRO A 379 -10.61 31.25 -7.99
C PRO A 379 -11.74 30.41 -7.39
N VAL A 380 -12.91 30.37 -8.05
CA VAL A 380 -14.05 29.57 -7.63
C VAL A 380 -13.77 28.09 -7.83
N ASP A 381 -13.22 27.70 -8.99
CA ASP A 381 -12.88 26.30 -9.27
C ASP A 381 -11.71 25.80 -8.40
N LYS A 382 -10.76 26.68 -8.05
CA LYS A 382 -9.68 26.37 -7.10
C LYS A 382 -10.23 26.05 -5.70
N ASP A 383 -11.31 26.69 -5.29
CA ASP A 383 -11.96 26.41 -4.00
C ASP A 383 -12.77 25.10 -4.06
N LEU A 384 -13.53 24.89 -5.15
CA LEU A 384 -14.39 23.72 -5.33
C LEU A 384 -13.59 22.42 -5.59
N TYR A 385 -12.56 22.50 -6.42
CA TYR A 385 -11.76 21.36 -6.88
C TYR A 385 -10.32 21.50 -6.41
N HIS A 386 -10.13 21.64 -5.10
CA HIS A 386 -8.81 21.88 -4.53
C HIS A 386 -7.89 20.66 -4.69
N PHE A 387 -6.75 20.82 -5.37
CA PHE A 387 -5.70 19.80 -5.50
C PHE A 387 -4.28 20.37 -5.42
N ASP A 388 -4.12 21.59 -4.89
CA ASP A 388 -2.80 22.20 -4.65
C ASP A 388 -2.32 21.92 -3.23
N VAL A 389 -1.19 21.22 -3.10
CA VAL A 389 -0.70 20.69 -1.84
C VAL A 389 -0.03 21.73 -0.95
N ASP A 390 0.21 22.95 -1.46
CA ASP A 390 0.86 24.02 -0.71
C ASP A 390 0.10 24.35 0.61
N ALA A 391 -1.23 24.25 0.59
CA ALA A 391 -2.07 24.52 1.75
C ALA A 391 -2.09 23.41 2.82
N LEU A 392 -1.49 22.24 2.57
CA LEU A 392 -1.57 21.06 3.45
C LEU A 392 -0.65 21.17 4.66
N ASP A 393 -1.15 21.32 5.88
CA ASP A 393 -0.29 21.22 7.08
C ASP A 393 -0.09 19.76 7.50
N TRP A 394 1.17 19.31 7.58
CA TRP A 394 1.48 17.90 7.89
C TRP A 394 1.11 17.49 9.32
N ASP A 395 1.24 18.38 10.31
CA ASP A 395 0.93 18.06 11.71
C ASP A 395 -0.59 17.91 11.88
N GLU A 396 -1.36 18.84 11.34
CA GLU A 396 -2.82 18.79 11.34
C GLU A 396 -3.36 17.60 10.55
N TYR A 397 -2.80 17.36 9.36
CA TYR A 397 -3.22 16.26 8.50
C TYR A 397 -2.96 14.90 9.14
N ILE A 398 -1.76 14.68 9.69
CA ILE A 398 -1.40 13.40 10.35
C ILE A 398 -2.24 13.18 11.61
N GLU A 399 -2.55 14.23 12.37
CA GLU A 399 -3.48 14.13 13.51
C GLU A 399 -4.89 13.72 13.05
N THR A 400 -5.41 14.38 12.03
CA THR A 400 -6.72 14.08 11.44
C THR A 400 -6.77 12.66 10.89
N TYR A 401 -5.69 12.22 10.25
CA TYR A 401 -5.60 10.89 9.67
C TYR A 401 -5.54 9.79 10.75
N GLN A 402 -4.82 10.00 11.85
CA GLN A 402 -4.81 9.08 13.00
C GLN A 402 -6.20 8.96 13.65
N LYS A 403 -6.92 10.08 13.84
CA LYS A 403 -8.32 10.08 14.30
C LYS A 403 -9.21 9.33 13.31
N GLY A 404 -8.97 9.51 12.02
CA GLY A 404 -9.59 8.79 10.92
C GLY A 404 -9.41 7.27 11.02
N CYS A 405 -8.17 6.81 11.22
CA CYS A 405 -7.86 5.39 11.42
C CYS A 405 -8.60 4.82 12.64
N LYS A 406 -8.64 5.56 13.75
CA LYS A 406 -9.39 5.17 14.95
C LYS A 406 -10.89 5.01 14.67
N LYS A 407 -11.49 5.99 13.99
CA LYS A 407 -12.93 6.03 13.72
C LYS A 407 -13.38 5.07 12.62
N TYR A 408 -12.73 5.12 11.46
CA TYR A 408 -13.21 4.47 10.24
C TYR A 408 -12.66 3.06 10.05
N ILE A 409 -11.41 2.79 10.44
CA ILE A 409 -10.79 1.46 10.36
C ILE A 409 -11.07 0.64 11.61
N MET A 410 -10.74 1.19 12.78
CA MET A 410 -10.87 0.47 14.04
C MET A 410 -12.30 0.50 14.61
N LYS A 411 -13.20 1.30 14.02
CA LYS A 411 -14.59 1.49 14.48
C LYS A 411 -14.67 1.91 15.96
N GLU A 412 -13.67 2.64 16.46
CA GLU A 412 -13.61 3.13 17.83
C GLU A 412 -14.16 4.55 17.93
N ARG A 413 -14.80 4.90 19.05
CA ARG A 413 -15.27 6.26 19.29
C ARG A 413 -14.10 7.18 19.65
N ILE A 414 -14.11 8.39 19.11
CA ILE A 414 -13.07 9.40 19.39
C ILE A 414 -13.24 9.95 20.82
N GLU A 415 -14.46 9.96 21.36
CA GLU A 415 -14.75 10.44 22.72
C GLU A 415 -14.07 9.58 23.82
N ASP A 416 -13.78 8.31 23.53
CA ASP A 416 -13.17 7.37 24.49
C ASP A 416 -11.65 7.58 24.67
N VAL A 417 -11.09 8.69 24.20
CA VAL A 417 -9.64 8.97 24.19
C VAL A 417 -9.03 8.90 25.60
N ASP A 418 -9.72 9.35 26.65
CA ASP A 418 -9.17 9.27 28.00
C ASP A 418 -9.07 7.82 28.51
N SER A 419 -10.02 6.97 28.13
CA SER A 419 -9.96 5.54 28.42
C SER A 419 -8.82 4.87 27.65
N ALA A 420 -8.66 5.22 26.37
CA ALA A 420 -7.57 4.75 25.53
C ALA A 420 -6.20 5.18 26.09
N ARG A 421 -6.07 6.42 26.58
CA ARG A 421 -4.84 6.92 27.23
C ARG A 421 -4.51 6.14 28.50
N ARG A 422 -5.50 5.82 29.34
CA ARG A 422 -5.28 4.96 30.52
C ARG A 422 -4.80 3.56 30.13
N ASN A 423 -5.38 2.96 29.08
CA ASN A 423 -4.92 1.66 28.58
C ASN A 423 -3.49 1.73 28.02
N MET A 424 -3.17 2.80 27.29
CA MET A 424 -1.81 3.06 26.81
C MET A 424 -0.81 3.24 27.96
N GLN A 425 -1.19 3.91 29.05
CA GLN A 425 -0.35 4.04 30.26
C GLN A 425 -0.10 2.69 30.93
N LYS A 426 -1.12 1.82 31.03
CA LYS A 426 -0.93 0.44 31.53
C LYS A 426 0.06 -0.33 30.67
N MET A 427 -0.08 -0.25 29.34
CA MET A 427 0.87 -0.87 28.40
C MET A 427 2.27 -0.29 28.52
N HIS A 428 2.40 1.02 28.76
CA HIS A 428 3.68 1.65 29.01
C HIS A 428 4.36 1.07 30.26
N PHE A 429 3.62 0.95 31.36
CA PHE A 429 4.14 0.38 32.60
C PHE A 429 4.55 -1.09 32.43
N LEU A 430 3.70 -1.89 31.78
CA LEU A 430 4.02 -3.28 31.43
C LEU A 430 5.29 -3.36 30.56
N HIS A 431 5.40 -2.49 29.56
CA HIS A 431 6.56 -2.44 28.68
C HIS A 431 7.85 -2.11 29.45
N ARG A 432 7.82 -1.16 30.39
CA ARG A 432 8.95 -0.84 31.26
C ARG A 432 9.33 -2.00 32.19
N ILE A 433 8.35 -2.68 32.79
CA ILE A 433 8.62 -3.89 33.60
C ILE A 433 9.33 -4.95 32.76
N VAL A 434 8.82 -5.23 31.55
CA VAL A 434 9.40 -6.25 30.67
C VAL A 434 10.82 -5.86 30.26
N GLN A 435 11.09 -4.58 29.97
CA GLN A 435 12.45 -4.10 29.72
C GLN A 435 13.36 -4.32 30.94
N LEU A 436 12.91 -4.01 32.16
CA LEU A 436 13.68 -4.24 33.38
C LEU A 436 13.96 -5.73 33.61
N ILE A 437 12.97 -6.61 33.38
CA ILE A 437 13.14 -8.08 33.47
C ILE A 437 14.14 -8.56 32.44
N MET A 438 14.07 -8.08 31.19
CA MET A 438 15.04 -8.45 30.15
C MET A 438 16.45 -7.96 30.49
N MET A 439 16.59 -6.71 30.97
CA MET A 439 17.88 -6.17 31.41
C MET A 439 18.46 -6.98 32.58
N TYR A 440 17.63 -7.34 33.56
CA TYR A 440 18.03 -8.20 34.67
C TYR A 440 18.43 -9.60 34.19
N GLY A 441 17.67 -10.19 33.25
CA GLY A 441 17.99 -11.48 32.65
C GLY A 441 19.34 -11.46 31.91
N VAL A 442 19.61 -10.42 31.12
CA VAL A 442 20.91 -10.23 30.47
C VAL A 442 22.01 -10.05 31.51
N TRP A 443 21.78 -9.27 32.56
CA TRP A 443 22.75 -9.10 33.64
C TRP A 443 23.05 -10.43 34.35
N CYS A 444 22.05 -11.25 34.66
CA CYS A 444 22.23 -12.58 35.23
C CYS A 444 23.00 -13.51 34.29
N LEU A 445 22.71 -13.49 32.98
CA LEU A 445 23.45 -14.29 31.99
C LEU A 445 24.92 -13.87 31.92
N LEU A 446 25.21 -12.57 31.93
CA LEU A 446 26.57 -12.03 31.93
C LEU A 446 27.31 -12.26 33.26
N SER A 447 26.58 -12.34 34.37
CA SER A 447 27.13 -12.53 35.73
C SER A 447 27.19 -14.00 36.15
N CYS A 448 26.66 -14.92 35.33
CA CYS A 448 26.74 -16.35 35.59
C CYS A 448 28.19 -16.83 35.39
N ASP A 449 28.66 -17.77 36.22
CA ASP A 449 30.03 -18.30 36.17
C ASP A 449 30.42 -18.84 34.78
N THR A 450 29.44 -19.26 33.98
CA THR A 450 29.62 -19.68 32.59
C THR A 450 30.04 -18.54 31.66
N ALA A 451 29.58 -17.30 31.86
CA ALA A 451 30.04 -16.15 31.07
C ALA A 451 31.46 -15.72 31.47
N SER A 452 31.80 -15.81 32.76
CA SER A 452 33.19 -15.66 33.25
C SER A 452 34.11 -16.74 32.64
N THR A 453 33.61 -17.96 32.51
CA THR A 453 34.31 -19.08 31.88
C THR A 453 34.43 -18.90 30.36
N CYS A 454 33.39 -18.42 29.67
CA CYS A 454 33.46 -18.11 28.23
C CYS A 454 34.39 -16.93 27.95
N TYR A 455 34.41 -15.91 28.81
CA TYR A 455 35.32 -14.77 28.70
C TYR A 455 36.77 -15.18 28.95
N SER A 456 37.02 -16.03 29.94
CA SER A 456 38.36 -16.58 30.20
C SER A 456 38.82 -17.51 29.07
N VAL A 457 37.94 -18.36 28.54
CA VAL A 457 38.22 -19.21 27.36
C VAL A 457 38.46 -18.37 26.10
N PHE A 458 37.69 -17.29 25.88
CA PHE A 458 37.87 -16.38 24.75
C PHE A 458 39.20 -15.62 24.85
N LEU A 459 39.55 -15.08 26.03
CA LEU A 459 40.86 -14.44 26.26
C LEU A 459 42.02 -15.42 26.11
N THR A 460 41.86 -16.64 26.62
CA THR A 460 42.87 -17.70 26.47
C THR A 460 43.00 -18.11 25.00
N GLY A 461 41.88 -18.22 24.28
CA GLY A 461 41.81 -18.51 22.85
C GLY A 461 42.39 -17.41 21.97
N ALA A 462 42.09 -16.14 22.26
CA ALA A 462 42.65 -14.97 21.58
C ALA A 462 44.16 -14.83 21.85
N SER A 463 44.61 -15.10 23.07
CA SER A 463 46.05 -15.15 23.40
C SER A 463 46.77 -16.29 22.66
N LYS A 464 46.12 -17.46 22.51
CA LYS A 464 46.63 -18.58 21.73
C LYS A 464 46.66 -18.28 20.24
N LEU A 465 45.63 -17.66 19.68
CA LEU A 465 45.58 -17.22 18.28
C LEU A 465 46.64 -16.17 17.97
N LEU A 466 46.89 -15.22 18.87
CA LEU A 466 48.00 -14.26 18.76
C LEU A 466 49.39 -14.94 18.88
N SER A 467 49.48 -16.07 19.58
CA SER A 467 50.71 -16.88 19.68
C SER A 467 50.92 -17.87 18.51
N ILE A 468 49.88 -18.15 17.72
CA ILE A 468 49.93 -18.99 16.51
C ILE A 468 50.09 -18.07 15.30
N SER A 469 51.21 -17.35 15.28
CA SER A 469 51.81 -16.75 14.09
C SER A 469 53.24 -17.28 14.06
N PRO A 470 53.47 -18.53 13.59
CA PRO A 470 53.40 -18.83 12.16
C PRO A 470 53.01 -20.29 11.85
N MET A 471 51.76 -20.56 11.45
CA MET A 471 51.41 -21.81 10.75
C MET A 471 50.27 -21.58 9.74
N LEU A 472 50.45 -20.54 8.92
CA LEU A 472 49.75 -20.38 7.64
C LEU A 472 50.75 -20.72 6.53
N ALA A 473 51.10 -22.00 6.45
CA ALA A 473 51.71 -22.64 5.29
C ALA A 473 51.53 -24.15 5.46
N VAL A 474 51.12 -24.82 4.38
CA VAL A 474 50.86 -26.27 4.24
C VAL A 474 49.41 -26.64 4.62
N ALA A 475 48.47 -26.41 3.70
CA ALA A 475 47.99 -27.38 2.68
C ALA A 475 46.94 -28.33 3.29
N GLU A 476 45.67 -28.18 2.90
CA GLU A 476 45.07 -29.00 1.81
C GLU A 476 45.20 -30.50 2.11
N GLU A 477 44.12 -31.15 2.52
CA GLU A 477 43.51 -32.26 1.77
C GLU A 477 42.38 -32.95 2.54
N VAL A 478 41.32 -33.32 1.77
CA VAL A 478 40.29 -34.35 2.04
C VAL A 478 39.27 -33.96 3.12
N GLY A 479 37.98 -33.81 2.84
CA GLY A 479 37.04 -34.54 1.97
C GLY A 479 35.83 -34.83 2.89
N GLY A 480 34.61 -34.39 2.62
CA GLY A 480 33.73 -34.88 1.57
C GLY A 480 32.42 -35.39 2.19
N VAL A 481 31.30 -34.92 1.63
CA VAL A 481 29.99 -35.59 1.46
C VAL A 481 29.02 -35.59 2.67
N GLU A 482 27.91 -34.81 2.68
CA GLU A 482 26.59 -34.91 1.97
C GLU A 482 25.63 -35.88 2.72
N VAL A 483 24.35 -35.58 3.02
CA VAL A 483 23.17 -35.82 2.15
C VAL A 483 21.85 -35.60 2.95
N MET A 484 20.94 -34.76 2.41
CA MET A 484 19.46 -34.90 2.24
C MET A 484 18.48 -34.97 3.43
N ASP A 485 17.46 -34.08 3.51
CA ASP A 485 16.10 -34.11 2.86
C ASP A 485 15.09 -34.91 3.72
N VAL A 486 13.76 -34.71 3.81
CA VAL A 486 12.75 -34.17 2.88
C VAL A 486 11.38 -34.12 3.64
N LEU A 487 10.56 -33.10 3.32
CA LEU A 487 9.09 -33.03 3.11
C LEU A 487 8.08 -33.51 4.19
N ASP A 488 7.12 -32.65 4.56
CA ASP A 488 5.69 -32.58 4.11
C ASP A 488 4.80 -33.54 4.93
N ASP A 489 3.50 -33.36 5.18
CA ASP A 489 2.47 -32.43 4.71
C ASP A 489 1.30 -32.42 5.73
N ALA A 490 0.41 -31.42 5.59
CA ALA A 490 -1.04 -31.37 5.86
C ALA A 490 -1.65 -31.91 7.19
N GLY A 491 -2.63 -31.26 7.84
CA GLY A 491 -3.50 -30.15 7.45
C GLY A 491 -4.65 -29.97 8.47
N ALA A 492 -5.54 -29.02 8.18
CA ALA A 492 -6.81 -28.66 8.82
C ALA A 492 -6.78 -27.65 10.00
N ALA A 493 -6.96 -26.39 9.60
CA ALA A 493 -7.44 -25.26 10.40
C ALA A 493 -8.95 -25.09 10.23
N GLU A 494 -9.62 -24.35 11.12
CA GLU A 494 -10.61 -23.33 10.69
C GLU A 494 -11.02 -22.36 11.81
N VAL A 495 -11.66 -21.26 11.37
CA VAL A 495 -12.22 -20.11 12.12
C VAL A 495 -11.20 -19.05 12.57
N LEU A 496 -10.57 -18.38 11.60
CA LEU A 496 -10.09 -16.98 11.67
C LEU A 496 -9.91 -16.42 10.24
N GLU A 497 -10.67 -16.97 9.29
CA GLU A 497 -10.82 -16.45 7.93
C GLU A 497 -11.75 -15.23 7.95
N GLU A 498 -11.69 -14.44 6.88
CA GLU A 498 -12.36 -13.15 6.68
C GLU A 498 -11.60 -11.91 7.17
N LEU A 499 -10.41 -11.66 6.61
CA LEU A 499 -9.92 -10.30 6.36
C LEU A 499 -9.02 -10.31 5.09
N PRO A 500 -9.46 -9.73 3.97
CA PRO A 500 -8.65 -9.64 2.75
C PRO A 500 -7.61 -8.50 2.86
N MET A 501 -6.36 -8.80 2.51
CA MET A 501 -5.25 -7.86 2.26
C MET A 501 -4.92 -7.88 0.77
#